data_AF-A0A4R9C3R2-F1
#
_entry.id   AF-A0A4R9C3R2-F1
#
_cell.length_a   1.000
_cell.length_b   1.000
_cell.length_c   1.000
_cell.angle_alpha   90.00
_cell.angle_beta   90.00
_cell.angle_gamma   90.00
#
_symmetry.space_group_name_H-M   'P 1'
#
loop_
_entity.id
_entity.type
_entity.pdbx_description
1 polymer ?
#
loop_
_entity_poly.entity_id
_entity_poly.type
_entity_poly.pdbx_seq_one_letter_code
_entity_poly.pdbx_strand_id
1 'polypeptide(L)' 'MEISVAIIGIIVLFLILKLFKASFKLILKFIVNSVIGVVILTIANALGANIEITTLNAFIVGVLGIPGVILLLLIK' A
#
# COMPACT_ATOMS: atom_id res chain seq x y z
N MET A 1 27.52 -14.83 33.05
CA MET A 1 27.13 -13.45 32.69
C MET A 1 27.09 -13.25 31.17
N GLU A 2 28.04 -13.80 30.42
CA GLU A 2 28.17 -13.59 28.96
C GLU A 2 27.01 -14.17 28.13
N ILE A 3 26.54 -15.38 28.46
CA ILE A 3 25.46 -16.05 27.70
C ILE A 3 24.14 -15.29 27.83
N SER A 4 23.86 -14.70 28.99
CA SER A 4 22.64 -13.92 29.22
C SER A 4 22.57 -12.69 28.33
N VAL A 5 23.70 -12.02 28.10
CA VAL A 5 23.78 -10.84 27.22
C VAL A 5 23.60 -11.26 25.75
N ALA A 6 24.16 -12.40 25.34
CA ALA A 6 23.98 -12.93 24.00
C ALA A 6 22.51 -13.27 23.69
N ILE A 7 21.80 -13.89 24.65
CA ILE A 7 20.37 -14.22 24.51
C ILE A 7 19.54 -12.94 24.37
N ILE A 8 19.82 -11.92 25.19
CA ILE A 8 19.12 -10.62 25.11
C ILE A 8 19.38 -9.95 23.74
N GLY A 9 20.62 -9.96 23.26
CA GLY A 9 20.98 -9.41 21.96
C GLY A 9 20.23 -10.07 20.80
N ILE A 10 20.11 -11.40 20.82
CA ILE A 10 19.36 -12.17 19.81
C ILE A 10 17.87 -11.83 19.83
N ILE A 11 17.28 -11.70 21.03
CA ILE A 11 15.86 -11.33 21.19
C ILE A 11 15.59 -9.94 20.62
N VAL A 12 16.44 -8.97 20.94
CA VAL A 12 16.34 -7.58 20.43
C VAL A 12 16.50 -7.55 18.90
N LEU A 13 17.47 -8.28 18.36
CA LEU A 13 17.67 -8.39 16.91
C LEU A 13 16.45 -9.00 16.22
N PHE A 14 15.87 -10.06 16.79
CA PHE A 14 14.66 -10.69 16.26
C PHE A 14 13.46 -9.72 16.24
N LEU A 15 13.28 -8.93 17.30
CA LEU A 15 12.23 -7.90 17.38
C LEU A 15 12.39 -6.83 16.29
N ILE A 16 13.61 -6.33 16.09
CA ILE A 16 13.91 -5.33 15.05
C ILE A 16 13.62 -5.91 13.66
N LEU A 17 14.11 -7.11 13.37
CA LEU A 17 13.86 -7.76 12.07
C LEU A 17 12.37 -8.01 11.82
N LYS A 18 11.62 -8.39 12.86
CA LYS A 18 10.17 -8.58 12.79
C LYS A 18 9.45 -7.25 12.48
N LEU A 19 9.87 -6.16 13.10
CA LEU A 19 9.31 -4.83 12.87
C LEU A 19 9.57 -4.37 11.42
N PHE A 20 10.81 -4.52 10.94
CA PHE A 20 11.17 -4.19 9.55
C PHE A 20 10.39 -5.02 8.53
N LYS A 21 10.20 -6.32 8.78
CA LYS A 21 9.40 -7.20 7.90
C LYS A 21 7.95 -6.75 7.82
N ALA A 22 7.37 -6.30 8.93
CA ALA A 22 6.01 -5.76 8.96
C ALA A 22 5.89 -4.48 8.13
N SER A 23 6.82 -3.52 8.31
CA SER A 23 6.86 -2.26 7.58
C SER A 23 7.03 -2.48 6.07
N PHE A 24 7.96 -3.34 5.67
CA PHE A 24 8.22 -3.62 4.26
C PHE A 24 7.02 -4.27 3.56
N LYS A 25 6.31 -5.17 4.25
CA LYS A 25 5.09 -5.79 3.73
C LYS A 25 3.98 -4.77 3.50
N LEU A 26 3.87 -3.76 4.36
CA LEU A 26 2.88 -2.68 4.24
C LEU A 26 3.18 -1.79 3.03
N ILE A 27 4.45 -1.40 2.85
CA ILE A 27 4.89 -0.60 1.68
C ILE A 27 4.61 -1.35 0.37
N LEU A 28 4.98 -2.63 0.30
CA LEU A 28 4.69 -3.46 -0.88
C LEU A 28 3.19 -3.54 -1.16
N LYS A 29 2.37 -3.72 -0.11
CA LYS A 29 0.91 -3.75 -0.26
C LYS A 29 0.37 -2.42 -0.81
N PHE A 30 0.93 -1.29 -0.35
CA PHE A 30 0.59 0.04 -0.85
C PHE A 30 0.96 0.21 -2.33
N ILE A 31 2.17 -0.20 -2.74
CA ILE A 31 2.63 -0.10 -4.13
C ILE A 31 1.73 -0.94 -5.04
N VAL A 32 1.45 -2.19 -4.67
CA VAL A 32 0.59 -3.08 -5.46
C VAL A 32 -0.84 -2.54 -5.54
N ASN A 33 -1.40 -2.05 -4.43
CA ASN A 33 -2.72 -1.41 -4.43
C ASN A 33 -2.76 -0.18 -5.34
N SER A 34 -1.70 0.62 -5.34
CA SER A 34 -1.58 1.82 -6.18
C SER A 34 -1.57 1.49 -7.67
N VAL A 35 -0.73 0.52 -8.06
CA VAL A 35 -0.65 0.04 -9.45
C VAL A 35 -2.01 -0.51 -9.91
N ILE A 36 -2.64 -1.36 -9.10
CA ILE A 36 -3.96 -1.92 -9.41
C ILE A 36 -5.00 -0.81 -9.53
N GLY A 37 -4.99 0.17 -8.61
CA GLY A 37 -5.91 1.30 -8.64
C GLY A 37 -5.83 2.09 -9.96
N VAL A 38 -4.62 2.46 -10.39
CA VAL A 38 -4.41 3.19 -11.65
C VAL A 38 -4.85 2.37 -12.85
N VAL A 39 -4.56 1.06 -12.86
CA VAL A 39 -5.00 0.16 -13.93
C VAL A 39 -6.53 0.12 -14.03
N ILE A 40 -7.23 -0.08 -12.90
CA ILE A 40 -8.70 -0.11 -12.90
C ILE A 40 -9.28 1.24 -13.30
N LEU A 41 -8.74 2.37 -12.81
CA LEU A 41 -9.19 3.70 -13.18
C LEU A 41 -9.05 3.94 -14.70
N THR A 42 -7.94 3.50 -15.27
CA THR A 42 -7.67 3.60 -16.71
C THR A 42 -8.67 2.77 -17.51
N ILE A 43 -8.95 1.54 -17.08
CA ILE A 43 -9.95 0.66 -17.71
C ILE A 43 -11.35 1.25 -17.57
N ALA A 44 -11.72 1.73 -16.39
CA ALA A 44 -13.03 2.34 -16.15
C ALA A 44 -13.24 3.57 -17.06
N ASN A 45 -12.20 4.40 -17.24
CA ASN A 45 -12.28 5.55 -18.13
C ASN A 45 -12.41 5.11 -19.61
N ALA A 46 -11.72 4.05 -20.03
CA ALA A 46 -11.87 3.46 -21.35
C ALA A 46 -13.26 2.85 -21.61
N LEU A 47 -13.96 2.40 -20.56
CA LEU A 47 -15.33 1.89 -20.60
C LEU A 47 -16.40 2.99 -20.50
N GLY A 48 -16.01 4.27 -20.45
CA GLY A 48 -16.94 5.39 -20.47
C GLY A 48 -17.27 6.00 -19.10
N ALA A 49 -16.56 5.64 -18.03
CA ALA A 49 -16.74 6.27 -16.71
C ALA A 49 -16.42 7.78 -16.70
N ASN A 50 -15.73 8.30 -17.74
CA ASN A 50 -15.41 9.72 -17.93
C ASN A 50 -14.80 10.38 -16.68
N ILE A 51 -14.07 9.62 -15.85
CA ILE A 51 -13.43 10.17 -14.66
C ILE A 51 -12.19 10.92 -15.13
N GLU A 52 -12.13 12.22 -14.82
CA GLU A 52 -10.96 13.01 -15.13
C GLU A 52 -9.76 12.46 -14.34
N ILE A 53 -8.71 12.07 -15.05
CA ILE A 53 -7.46 11.59 -14.45
C ILE A 53 -6.68 12.83 -14.01
N THR A 54 -7.12 13.44 -12.91
CA THR A 54 -6.40 14.53 -12.24
C THR A 54 -5.38 13.95 -11.26
N THR A 55 -4.37 14.75 -10.91
CA THR A 55 -3.36 14.36 -9.91
C THR A 55 -4.00 13.96 -8.58
N LEU A 56 -5.11 14.60 -8.19
CA LEU A 56 -5.85 14.29 -6.97
C LEU A 56 -6.52 12.91 -7.04
N ASN A 57 -7.22 12.61 -8.16
CA ASN A 57 -7.89 11.32 -8.33
C ASN A 57 -6.89 10.17 -8.42
N ALA A 58 -5.79 10.36 -9.16
CA ALA A 58 -4.69 9.40 -9.23
C ALA A 58 -4.02 9.18 -7.86
N PHE A 59 -3.89 10.22 -7.04
CA PHE A 59 -3.36 10.12 -5.68
C PHE A 59 -4.32 9.36 -4.75
N ILE A 60 -5.61 9.67 -4.76
CA ILE A 60 -6.64 8.99 -3.94
C ILE A 60 -6.67 7.50 -4.28
N VAL A 61 -6.67 7.17 -5.56
CA VAL A 61 -6.65 5.78 -6.05
C VAL A 61 -5.31 5.11 -5.77
N GLY A 62 -4.20 5.82 -5.85
CA GLY A 62 -2.88 5.31 -5.50
C GLY A 62 -2.74 4.94 -4.03
N VAL A 63 -3.31 5.77 -3.14
CA VAL A 63 -3.25 5.59 -1.68
C VAL A 63 -4.28 4.55 -1.22
N LEU A 64 -5.52 4.65 -1.68
CA LEU A 64 -6.59 3.75 -1.26
C LEU A 64 -6.61 2.44 -2.05
N GLY A 65 -6.05 2.38 -3.25
CA GLY A 65 -6.11 1.26 -4.17
C GLY A 65 -7.52 1.04 -4.73
N ILE A 66 -7.95 -0.24 -4.73
CA ILE A 66 -9.29 -0.66 -5.16
C ILE A 66 -10.41 0.14 -4.45
N PRO A 67 -10.41 0.33 -3.11
CA PRO A 67 -11.40 1.17 -2.44
C PRO A 67 -11.48 2.59 -3.00
N GLY A 68 -10.34 3.20 -3.39
CA GLY A 68 -10.31 4.54 -3.95
C GLY A 68 -11.00 4.64 -5.29
N VAL A 69 -10.85 3.60 -6.14
CA VAL A 69 -11.55 3.53 -7.43
C VAL A 69 -13.05 3.39 -7.23
N ILE A 70 -13.47 2.52 -6.31
CA ILE A 70 -14.90 2.35 -5.96
C ILE A 70 -15.47 3.67 -5.45
N LEU A 71 -14.74 4.38 -4.59
CA LEU A 71 -15.19 5.66 -4.04
C LEU A 71 -15.37 6.72 -5.15
N LEU A 72 -14.42 6.81 -6.09
CA LEU A 72 -14.54 7.73 -7.23
C LEU A 72 -15.70 7.39 -8.15
N LEU A 73 -15.97 6.10 -8.39
CA LEU A 73 -17.11 5.65 -9.19
C LEU A 73 -18.46 5.90 -8.51
N LEU A 74 -18.50 5.96 -7.17
CA LEU A 74 -19.73 6.24 -6.40
C LEU A 74 -20.00 7.74 -6.25
N ILE A 75 -18.95 8.58 -6.23
CA ILE A 75 -19.05 10.04 -6.05
C ILE A 75 -19.29 10.77 -7.37
N LYS A 76 -18.79 10.22 -8.48
CA LYS A 76 -19.04 10.69 -9.84
C LYS A 76 -20.47 10.38 -10.27
#